data_AF-A0A388PRQ6-F1
#
_entry.id   AF-A0A388PRQ6-F1
#
_cell.length_a   1.000
_cell.length_b   1.000
_cell.length_c   1.000
_cell.angle_alpha   90.00
_cell.angle_beta   90.00
_cell.angle_gamma   90.00
#
_symmetry.space_group_name_H-M   'P 1'
#
loop_
_entity.id
_entity.type
_entity.pdbx_description
1 polymer ?
#
loop_
_entity_poly.entity_id
_entity_poly.type
_entity_poly.pdbx_seq_one_letter_code
_entity_poly.pdbx_strand_id
1 'polypeptide(L)'
;MKRGLLLTTLLAAGLLLSLLTWWPFQSRPVADGRAHLEYLRRCGLLAGARAQTRLGEVRRIVPVATRWSAPGEPFWWAELTGPEGSAGYLAWRESGDRGLLDFSLEGLVAIDLPQVLALGGVPAIQQFPIQGAGGQVVASGCVPTAGASLIAYWSNRGTFDWQADDSHEGLVRRVRDRLPMSVIADTEGYTDGKMALAGCFPGSLAVGLQEDADQYRIPVRVTVAPFRPETLAEELAVGRPALVSCIVLVPRKPELAWGHEVVAVGQAEIAGARFVGVIDNYFAPRLPGTIRWIPAERCSSLVLVRPVK
;
A
#
# COMPACT_ATOMS: atom_id res chain seq x y z
N MET A 1 -18.43 66.02 -30.50
CA MET A 1 -18.71 65.21 -29.29
C MET A 1 -19.18 63.82 -29.69
N LYS A 2 -18.30 62.83 -29.89
CA LYS A 2 -18.68 61.40 -30.11
C LYS A 2 -17.50 60.41 -30.16
N ARG A 3 -16.33 60.75 -29.58
CA ARG A 3 -15.15 59.87 -29.55
C ARG A 3 -14.75 59.36 -28.17
N GLY A 4 -15.29 59.95 -27.09
CA GLY A 4 -14.96 59.55 -25.70
C GLY A 4 -15.78 58.37 -25.15
N LEU A 5 -16.94 58.04 -25.74
CA LEU A 5 -17.85 57.01 -25.22
C LEU A 5 -17.53 55.59 -25.76
N LEU A 6 -16.88 55.48 -26.91
CA LEU A 6 -16.47 54.19 -27.50
C LEU A 6 -15.20 53.62 -26.84
N LEU A 7 -14.31 54.48 -26.35
CA LEU A 7 -13.06 54.02 -25.73
C LEU A 7 -13.30 53.41 -24.34
N THR A 8 -14.25 53.95 -23.58
CA THR A 8 -14.62 53.46 -22.24
C THR A 8 -15.40 52.15 -22.27
N THR A 9 -16.20 51.91 -23.31
CA THR A 9 -16.92 50.63 -23.49
C THR A 9 -16.01 49.49 -23.93
N LEU A 10 -15.00 49.77 -24.78
CA LEU A 10 -13.99 48.77 -25.17
C LEU A 10 -13.04 48.38 -24.02
N LEU A 11 -12.65 49.34 -23.17
CA LEU A 11 -11.84 49.06 -21.98
C LEU A 11 -12.59 48.26 -20.90
N ALA A 12 -13.89 48.51 -20.71
CA ALA A 12 -14.72 47.74 -19.79
C ALA A 12 -14.96 46.30 -20.29
N ALA A 13 -15.13 46.10 -21.60
CA ALA A 13 -15.25 44.77 -22.20
C ALA A 13 -13.94 43.97 -22.12
N GLY A 14 -12.79 44.63 -22.34
CA GLY A 14 -11.47 44.01 -22.22
C GLY A 14 -11.13 43.57 -20.79
N LEU A 15 -11.55 44.33 -19.77
CA LEU A 15 -11.37 43.96 -18.36
C LEU A 15 -12.33 42.84 -17.91
N LEU A 16 -13.56 42.78 -18.43
CA LEU A 16 -14.47 41.66 -18.15
C LEU A 16 -14.00 40.35 -18.81
N LEU A 17 -13.41 40.43 -20.01
CA LEU A 17 -12.83 39.26 -20.68
C LEU A 17 -11.53 38.76 -20.03
N SER A 18 -10.70 39.64 -19.45
CA SER A 18 -9.52 39.22 -18.67
C SER A 18 -9.89 38.70 -17.27
N LEU A 19 -10.98 39.17 -16.67
CA LEU A 19 -11.51 38.63 -15.41
C LEU A 19 -12.23 37.27 -15.58
N LEU A 20 -12.81 36.99 -16.76
CA LEU A 20 -13.45 35.70 -17.07
C LEU A 20 -12.47 34.61 -17.54
N THR A 21 -11.25 34.97 -17.94
CA THR A 21 -10.22 34.01 -18.40
C THR A 21 -9.22 33.62 -17.31
N TRP A 22 -9.35 34.19 -16.11
CA TRP A 22 -8.52 33.90 -14.94
C TRP A 22 -9.27 33.19 -13.81
N TRP A 23 -10.43 32.58 -14.12
CA TRP A 23 -10.88 31.47 -13.29
C TRP A 23 -10.02 30.27 -13.69
N PRO A 24 -9.26 29.62 -12.78
CA PRO A 24 -8.61 28.39 -13.14
C PRO A 24 -9.73 27.40 -13.43
N PHE A 25 -9.97 27.10 -14.71
CA PHE A 25 -10.66 25.89 -15.10
C PHE A 25 -9.75 24.75 -14.64
N GLN A 26 -9.92 24.36 -13.39
CA GLN A 26 -9.17 23.29 -12.79
C GLN A 26 -9.54 22.03 -13.58
N SER A 27 -8.53 21.34 -14.11
CA SER A 27 -8.79 20.12 -14.86
C SER A 27 -9.51 19.12 -13.95
N ARG A 28 -10.50 18.43 -14.51
CA ARG A 28 -11.37 17.50 -13.78
C ARG A 28 -10.59 16.48 -12.91
N PRO A 29 -9.48 15.88 -13.38
CA PRO A 29 -8.70 14.96 -12.55
C PRO A 29 -8.15 15.62 -11.28
N VAL A 30 -7.69 16.87 -11.36
CA VAL A 30 -7.17 17.60 -10.19
C VAL A 30 -8.31 17.91 -9.22
N ALA A 31 -9.52 18.21 -9.70
CA ALA A 31 -10.68 18.39 -8.85
C ALA A 31 -11.05 17.09 -8.10
N ASP A 32 -11.08 15.95 -8.81
CA ASP A 32 -11.36 14.63 -8.23
C ASP A 32 -10.31 14.26 -7.16
N GLY A 33 -9.02 14.42 -7.46
CA GLY A 33 -7.93 14.15 -6.50
C GLY A 33 -8.01 15.01 -5.23
N ARG A 34 -8.41 16.28 -5.35
CA ARG A 34 -8.63 17.15 -4.18
C ARG A 34 -9.86 16.75 -3.37
N ALA A 35 -10.94 16.32 -4.03
CA ALA A 35 -12.13 15.84 -3.35
C ALA A 35 -11.82 14.58 -2.52
N HIS A 36 -11.02 13.66 -3.07
CA HIS A 36 -10.53 12.49 -2.34
C HIS A 36 -9.67 12.87 -1.14
N LEU A 37 -8.71 13.78 -1.33
CA LEU A 37 -7.87 14.26 -0.23
C LEU A 37 -8.69 14.91 0.89
N GLU A 38 -9.71 15.69 0.54
CA GLU A 38 -10.62 16.30 1.52
C GLU A 38 -11.50 15.26 2.23
N TYR A 39 -11.90 14.19 1.54
CA TYR A 39 -12.59 13.07 2.16
C TYR A 39 -11.69 12.37 3.19
N LEU A 40 -10.42 12.10 2.86
CA LEU A 40 -9.44 11.54 3.79
C LEU A 40 -9.23 12.45 5.01
N ARG A 41 -9.24 13.78 4.82
CA ARG A 41 -9.19 14.76 5.91
C ARG A 41 -10.41 14.64 6.83
N ARG A 42 -11.62 14.57 6.27
CA ARG A 42 -12.86 14.38 7.04
C ARG A 42 -12.92 13.04 7.78
N CYS A 43 -12.24 12.02 7.26
CA CYS A 43 -12.09 10.73 7.95
C CYS A 43 -11.04 10.75 9.06
N GLY A 44 -10.37 11.87 9.32
CA GLY A 44 -9.34 11.99 10.36
C GLY A 44 -7.96 11.45 9.96
N LEU A 45 -7.79 10.96 8.72
CA LEU A 45 -6.52 10.39 8.24
C LEU A 45 -5.43 11.46 8.04
N LEU A 46 -5.83 12.69 7.72
CA LEU A 46 -4.95 13.85 7.55
C LEU A 46 -5.03 14.80 8.76
N ALA A 47 -4.66 14.27 9.94
CA ALA A 47 -4.55 15.05 11.18
C ALA A 47 -3.08 15.35 11.56
N GLY A 48 -2.87 16.27 12.51
CA GLY A 48 -1.54 16.61 13.02
C GLY A 48 -0.59 17.07 11.91
N ALA A 49 0.61 16.49 11.84
CA ALA A 49 1.61 16.79 10.82
C ALA A 49 1.12 16.60 9.38
N ARG A 50 0.11 15.73 9.16
CA ARG A 50 -0.50 15.47 7.85
C ARG A 50 -1.59 16.46 7.45
N ALA A 51 -2.00 17.38 8.34
CA ALA A 51 -3.10 18.31 8.04
C ALA A 51 -2.82 19.21 6.83
N GLN A 52 -1.54 19.54 6.62
CA GLN A 52 -1.06 20.40 5.53
C GLN A 52 -0.76 19.65 4.23
N THR A 53 -1.10 18.36 4.13
CA THR A 53 -0.91 17.59 2.90
C THR A 53 -1.71 18.17 1.74
N ARG A 54 -1.07 18.26 0.58
CA ARG A 54 -1.59 18.80 -0.68
C ARG A 54 -1.41 17.79 -1.81
N LEU A 55 -2.31 17.89 -2.79
CA LEU A 55 -2.19 17.16 -4.06
C LEU A 55 -1.05 17.77 -4.88
N GLY A 56 -0.08 16.95 -5.30
CA GLY A 56 0.98 17.32 -6.22
C GLY A 56 0.56 17.22 -7.68
N GLU A 57 1.53 16.90 -8.55
CA GLU A 57 1.28 16.71 -9.97
C GLU A 57 0.37 15.50 -10.20
N VAL A 58 -0.69 15.72 -10.98
CA VAL A 58 -1.64 14.68 -11.38
C VAL A 58 -1.27 14.18 -12.77
N ARG A 59 -1.00 12.88 -12.89
CA ARG A 59 -0.68 12.22 -14.16
C ARG A 59 -1.63 11.06 -14.43
N ARG A 60 -1.88 10.82 -15.72
CA ARG A 60 -2.64 9.65 -16.18
C ARG A 60 -1.72 8.44 -16.24
N ILE A 61 -2.17 7.31 -15.71
CA ILE A 61 -1.49 6.03 -15.79
C ILE A 61 -2.29 5.09 -16.69
N VAL A 62 -1.59 4.40 -17.59
CA VAL A 62 -2.15 3.36 -18.43
C VAL A 62 -1.55 2.03 -17.97
N PRO A 63 -2.34 1.18 -17.27
CA PRO A 63 -1.86 -0.14 -16.86
C PRO A 63 -1.41 -0.97 -18.05
N VAL A 64 -0.36 -1.75 -17.84
CA VAL A 64 0.09 -2.75 -18.82
C VAL A 64 -0.27 -4.15 -18.34
N ALA A 65 -0.45 -5.05 -19.29
CA ALA A 65 -0.62 -6.47 -18.97
C ALA A 65 0.67 -7.01 -18.33
N THR A 66 0.52 -7.80 -17.29
CA THR A 66 1.62 -8.52 -16.64
C THR A 66 1.30 -10.00 -16.59
N ARG A 67 2.27 -10.85 -16.26
CA ARG A 67 1.99 -12.26 -15.99
C ARG A 67 1.02 -12.50 -14.82
N TRP A 68 0.81 -11.48 -13.98
CA TRP A 68 0.00 -11.57 -12.77
C TRP A 68 -1.41 -10.98 -12.94
N SER A 69 -1.59 -10.06 -13.89
CA SER A 69 -2.86 -9.37 -14.09
C SER A 69 -3.08 -8.98 -15.53
N ALA A 70 -4.33 -9.11 -15.98
CA ALA A 70 -4.81 -8.47 -17.19
C ALA A 70 -4.64 -6.95 -17.11
N PRO A 71 -4.52 -6.24 -18.24
CA PRO A 71 -4.43 -4.78 -18.22
C PRO A 71 -5.70 -4.18 -17.59
N GLY A 72 -5.51 -3.36 -16.57
CA GLY A 72 -6.59 -2.64 -15.90
C GLY A 72 -7.06 -1.41 -16.69
N GLU A 73 -8.13 -0.77 -16.20
CA GLU A 73 -8.55 0.53 -16.73
C GLU A 73 -7.52 1.63 -16.40
N PRO A 74 -7.31 2.60 -17.30
CA PRO A 74 -6.52 3.77 -16.98
C PRO A 74 -7.03 4.50 -15.74
N PHE A 75 -6.11 5.12 -15.02
CA PHE A 75 -6.40 5.78 -13.75
C PHE A 75 -5.52 7.02 -13.57
N TRP A 76 -5.84 7.81 -12.55
CA TRP A 76 -5.09 9.01 -12.20
C TRP A 76 -4.20 8.75 -10.99
N TRP A 77 -2.98 9.26 -11.02
CA TRP A 77 -2.01 9.17 -9.95
C TRP A 77 -1.53 10.56 -9.57
N ALA A 78 -1.34 10.81 -8.28
CA ALA A 78 -0.67 12.01 -7.80
C ALA A 78 0.20 11.73 -6.58
N GLU A 79 1.42 12.23 -6.60
CA GLU A 79 2.23 12.35 -5.39
C GLU A 79 1.59 13.39 -4.45
N LEU A 80 1.68 13.15 -3.16
CA LEU A 80 1.26 14.08 -2.13
C LEU A 80 2.46 14.84 -1.59
N THR A 81 2.27 16.13 -1.33
CA THR A 81 3.31 16.99 -0.76
C THR A 81 2.86 17.57 0.58
N GLY A 82 3.81 17.73 1.49
CA GLY A 82 3.63 18.36 2.79
C GLY A 82 4.84 19.22 3.17
N PRO A 83 4.84 19.81 4.38
CA PRO A 83 5.92 20.69 4.84
C PRO A 83 7.31 20.04 4.81
N GLU A 84 7.39 18.72 4.98
CA GLU A 84 8.65 17.96 5.00
C GLU A 84 8.97 17.26 3.65
N GLY A 85 8.32 17.65 2.57
CA GLY A 85 8.50 17.04 1.25
C GLY A 85 7.41 16.01 0.93
N SER A 86 7.80 14.81 0.47
CA SER A 86 6.81 13.79 0.08
C SER A 86 5.97 13.35 1.28
N ALA A 87 4.65 13.29 1.04
CA ALA A 87 3.61 12.98 2.01
C ALA A 87 2.78 11.73 1.63
N GLY A 88 3.24 10.97 0.63
CA GLY A 88 2.58 9.76 0.13
C GLY A 88 2.01 9.96 -1.28
N TYR A 89 0.94 9.26 -1.64
CA TYR A 89 0.32 9.33 -2.97
C TYR A 89 -1.18 9.01 -2.93
N LEU A 90 -1.89 9.39 -4.00
CA LEU A 90 -3.26 8.95 -4.29
C LEU A 90 -3.34 8.34 -5.69
N ALA A 91 -4.13 7.28 -5.82
CA ALA A 91 -4.59 6.74 -7.10
C ALA A 91 -6.12 6.68 -7.11
N TRP A 92 -6.76 7.04 -8.21
CA TRP A 92 -8.22 6.97 -8.38
C TRP A 92 -8.64 6.68 -9.82
N ARG A 93 -9.80 6.05 -10.00
CA ARG A 93 -10.29 5.62 -11.33
C ARG A 93 -10.50 6.81 -12.27
N GLU A 94 -10.16 6.66 -13.55
CA GLU A 94 -10.45 7.67 -14.57
C GLU A 94 -11.94 7.72 -14.92
N SER A 95 -12.54 6.54 -15.07
CA SER A 95 -13.92 6.28 -15.49
C SER A 95 -14.80 5.82 -14.32
N GLY A 96 -16.10 5.69 -14.60
CA GLY A 96 -17.07 5.13 -13.67
C GLY A 96 -17.30 6.01 -12.44
N ASP A 97 -17.24 5.40 -11.26
CA ASP A 97 -17.44 6.03 -9.95
C ASP A 97 -16.28 6.95 -9.52
N ARG A 98 -15.14 6.92 -10.25
CA ARG A 98 -13.92 7.68 -9.95
C ARG A 98 -13.40 7.44 -8.53
N GLY A 99 -13.70 6.27 -7.98
CA GLY A 99 -13.34 5.91 -6.61
C GLY A 99 -11.82 5.86 -6.41
N LEU A 100 -11.40 6.03 -5.15
CA LEU A 100 -10.03 5.78 -4.73
C LEU A 100 -9.64 4.32 -5.02
N LEU A 101 -8.43 4.14 -5.54
CA LEU A 101 -7.88 2.84 -5.95
C LEU A 101 -6.71 2.38 -5.11
N ASP A 102 -5.96 3.31 -4.52
CA ASP A 102 -4.76 3.03 -3.75
C ASP A 102 -4.30 4.34 -3.12
N PHE A 103 -3.81 4.32 -1.90
CA PHE A 103 -3.18 5.51 -1.33
C PHE A 103 -2.19 5.16 -0.23
N SER A 104 -1.29 6.09 0.04
CA SER A 104 -0.40 6.07 1.18
C SER A 104 -0.31 7.48 1.75
N LEU A 105 -0.24 7.58 3.08
CA LEU A 105 -0.13 8.85 3.81
C LEU A 105 1.06 8.75 4.76
N GLU A 106 2.11 9.52 4.48
CA GLU A 106 3.35 9.37 5.24
C GLU A 106 3.18 9.61 6.74
N GLY A 107 3.78 8.72 7.53
CA GLY A 107 3.72 8.73 9.00
C GLY A 107 2.39 8.25 9.58
N LEU A 108 1.45 7.77 8.77
CA LEU A 108 0.27 7.06 9.27
C LEU A 108 0.67 5.62 9.60
N VAL A 109 1.06 5.39 10.86
CA VAL A 109 1.58 4.09 11.34
C VAL A 109 0.61 3.33 12.24
N ALA A 110 -0.41 4.00 12.75
CA ALA A 110 -1.50 3.45 13.55
C ALA A 110 -2.67 4.46 13.56
N ILE A 111 -3.89 3.96 13.71
CA ILE A 111 -5.09 4.79 13.85
C ILE A 111 -6.22 3.99 14.49
N ASP A 112 -7.03 4.63 15.33
CA ASP A 112 -8.19 4.01 15.96
C ASP A 112 -9.36 5.00 15.88
N LEU A 113 -10.16 4.85 14.82
CA LEU A 113 -11.36 5.63 14.53
C LEU A 113 -12.49 4.67 14.14
N PRO A 114 -13.77 5.03 14.35
CA PRO A 114 -14.90 4.14 14.07
C PRO A 114 -14.91 3.53 12.65
N GLN A 115 -14.51 4.32 11.66
CA GLN A 115 -14.49 3.93 10.24
C GLN A 115 -13.08 3.57 9.72
N VAL A 116 -12.03 3.72 10.53
CA VAL A 116 -10.66 3.36 10.18
C VAL A 116 -9.88 2.85 11.39
N LEU A 117 -9.40 1.62 11.30
CA LEU A 117 -8.55 0.99 12.30
C LEU A 117 -7.24 0.56 11.66
N ALA A 118 -6.11 0.83 12.30
CA ALA A 118 -4.84 0.20 11.98
C ALA A 118 -3.94 0.02 13.20
N LEU A 119 -3.38 -1.18 13.32
CA LEU A 119 -2.46 -1.59 14.35
C LEU A 119 -1.05 -1.07 14.06
N GLY A 120 -0.44 -0.46 15.08
CA GLY A 120 0.99 -0.15 15.05
C GLY A 120 1.86 -1.31 15.54
N GLY A 121 3.16 -1.21 15.24
CA GLY A 121 4.20 -2.06 15.81
C GLY A 121 4.64 -3.24 14.96
N VAL A 122 4.06 -3.45 13.77
CA VAL A 122 4.61 -4.41 12.79
C VAL A 122 5.88 -3.82 12.19
N PRO A 123 7.04 -4.49 12.29
CA PRO A 123 8.27 -4.00 11.66
C PRO A 123 8.13 -3.91 10.13
N ALA A 124 8.53 -2.78 9.56
CA ALA A 124 8.49 -2.54 8.11
C ALA A 124 9.71 -3.14 7.40
N ILE A 125 9.91 -4.46 7.54
CA ILE A 125 11.03 -5.16 6.90
C ILE A 125 10.86 -5.06 5.38
N GLN A 126 11.87 -4.51 4.71
CA GLN A 126 11.91 -4.40 3.25
C GLN A 126 12.52 -5.65 2.64
N GLN A 127 12.04 -6.03 1.46
CA GLN A 127 12.68 -7.04 0.65
C GLN A 127 14.07 -6.57 0.21
N PHE A 128 15.07 -7.44 0.36
CA PHE A 128 16.47 -7.17 0.02
C PHE A 128 17.04 -8.23 -0.94
N PRO A 129 18.14 -7.93 -1.66
CA PRO A 129 18.82 -8.88 -2.54
C PRO A 129 19.52 -10.00 -1.77
N ILE A 130 19.48 -11.22 -2.32
CA ILE A 130 20.20 -12.40 -1.86
C ILE A 130 20.94 -13.07 -3.03
N GLN A 131 21.95 -13.87 -2.70
CA GLN A 131 22.63 -14.71 -3.69
C GLN A 131 21.82 -15.97 -3.96
N GLY A 132 21.38 -16.15 -5.21
CA GLY A 132 20.76 -17.37 -5.71
C GLY A 132 21.78 -18.36 -6.27
N ALA A 133 21.27 -19.48 -6.81
CA ALA A 133 22.08 -20.47 -7.49
C ALA A 133 22.89 -19.85 -8.64
N GLY A 134 24.15 -20.26 -8.80
CA GLY A 134 25.03 -19.74 -9.85
C GLY A 134 25.44 -18.27 -9.68
N GLY A 135 25.28 -17.68 -8.49
CA GLY A 135 25.68 -16.31 -8.20
C GLY A 135 24.71 -15.23 -8.70
N GLN A 136 23.55 -15.62 -9.23
CA GLN A 136 22.53 -14.67 -9.66
C GLN A 136 21.97 -13.88 -8.47
N VAL A 137 21.68 -12.59 -8.66
CA VAL A 137 21.02 -11.77 -7.64
C VAL A 137 19.51 -12.02 -7.70
N VAL A 138 18.95 -12.47 -6.57
CA VAL A 138 17.52 -12.77 -6.42
C VAL A 138 16.96 -11.96 -5.27
N ALA A 139 15.70 -11.57 -5.35
CA ALA A 139 15.01 -10.93 -4.26
C ALA A 139 14.73 -11.95 -3.12
N SER A 140 14.88 -11.54 -1.86
CA SER A 140 14.57 -12.37 -0.67
C SER A 140 13.12 -12.89 -0.67
N GLY A 141 12.19 -12.14 -1.26
CA GLY A 141 10.82 -12.57 -1.55
C GLY A 141 9.81 -11.88 -0.64
N CYS A 142 8.67 -11.44 -1.19
CA CYS A 142 7.62 -10.81 -0.39
C CYS A 142 7.04 -11.76 0.66
N VAL A 143 6.86 -13.03 0.28
CA VAL A 143 6.28 -14.09 1.12
C VAL A 143 7.06 -14.32 2.42
N PRO A 144 8.37 -14.67 2.41
CA PRO A 144 9.13 -14.82 3.64
C PRO A 144 9.32 -13.49 4.39
N THR A 145 9.37 -12.35 3.68
CA THR A 145 9.52 -11.04 4.31
C THR A 145 8.28 -10.66 5.13
N ALA A 146 7.08 -10.89 4.58
CA ALA A 146 5.83 -10.68 5.31
C ALA A 146 5.69 -11.62 6.51
N GLY A 147 6.03 -12.91 6.34
CA GLY A 147 6.05 -13.88 7.43
C GLY A 147 7.01 -13.48 8.57
N ALA A 148 8.22 -13.05 8.22
CA ALA A 148 9.21 -12.55 9.19
C ALA A 148 8.72 -11.31 9.94
N SER A 149 8.10 -10.35 9.25
CA SER A 149 7.51 -9.16 9.88
C SER A 149 6.44 -9.53 10.91
N LEU A 150 5.63 -10.56 10.62
CA LEU A 150 4.62 -11.05 11.57
C LEU A 150 5.23 -11.79 12.76
N ILE A 151 6.26 -12.62 12.55
CA ILE A 151 7.02 -13.24 13.66
C ILE A 151 7.63 -12.16 14.55
N ALA A 152 8.31 -11.18 13.95
CA ALA A 152 8.93 -10.08 14.68
C ALA A 152 7.90 -9.23 15.45
N TYR A 153 6.71 -9.00 14.88
CA TYR A 153 5.60 -8.36 15.59
C TYR A 153 5.24 -9.10 16.89
N TRP A 154 5.09 -10.43 16.83
CA TRP A 154 4.74 -11.24 17.99
C TRP A 154 5.85 -11.27 19.04
N SER A 155 7.11 -11.40 18.59
CA SER A 155 8.28 -11.36 19.46
C SER A 155 8.43 -10.02 20.18
N ASN A 156 8.32 -8.90 19.45
CA ASN A 156 8.51 -7.55 19.99
C ASN A 156 7.43 -7.15 21.00
N ARG A 157 6.24 -7.76 20.93
CA ARG A 157 5.19 -7.57 21.94
C ARG A 157 5.40 -8.39 23.21
N GLY A 158 6.39 -9.29 23.23
CA GLY A 158 6.60 -10.22 24.34
C GLY A 158 5.49 -11.26 24.48
N THR A 159 4.60 -11.39 23.48
CA THR A 159 3.55 -12.41 23.49
C THR A 159 4.17 -13.80 23.39
N PHE A 160 5.20 -13.94 22.56
CA PHE A 160 5.96 -15.17 22.38
C PHE A 160 7.44 -14.85 22.31
N ASP A 161 8.29 -15.74 22.83
CA ASP A 161 9.72 -15.74 22.50
C ASP A 161 9.92 -16.55 21.21
N TRP A 162 9.55 -15.96 20.07
CA TRP A 162 9.68 -16.61 18.76
C TRP A 162 11.09 -16.44 18.16
N GLN A 163 12.08 -16.25 19.03
CA GLN A 163 13.50 -16.06 18.69
C GLN A 163 13.67 -15.19 17.44
N ALA A 164 12.98 -14.05 17.39
CA ALA A 164 13.24 -13.10 16.32
C ALA A 164 14.62 -12.53 16.60
N ASP A 165 15.65 -13.14 16.00
CA ASP A 165 17.03 -12.66 16.11
C ASP A 165 17.09 -11.15 15.80
N ASP A 166 18.04 -10.44 16.41
CA ASP A 166 18.17 -8.98 16.30
C ASP A 166 18.35 -8.47 14.84
N SER A 167 18.64 -9.37 13.88
CA SER A 167 18.66 -9.01 12.46
C SER A 167 17.37 -9.46 11.75
N HIS A 168 16.59 -8.47 11.29
CA HIS A 168 15.42 -8.70 10.44
C HIS A 168 15.75 -9.55 9.20
N GLU A 169 16.92 -9.35 8.58
CA GLU A 169 17.34 -10.16 7.42
C GLU A 169 17.56 -11.64 7.77
N GLY A 170 18.15 -11.94 8.93
CA GLY A 170 18.34 -13.31 9.40
C GLY A 170 17.01 -14.04 9.57
N LEU A 171 16.02 -13.34 10.13
CA LEU A 171 14.67 -13.87 10.27
C LEU A 171 13.99 -14.12 8.91
N VAL A 172 14.13 -13.20 7.94
CA VAL A 172 13.63 -13.43 6.56
C VAL A 172 14.27 -14.67 5.94
N ARG A 173 15.59 -14.85 6.09
CA ARG A 173 16.31 -16.03 5.57
C ARG A 173 15.80 -17.32 6.24
N ARG A 174 15.64 -17.32 7.56
CA ARG A 174 15.10 -18.44 8.33
C ARG A 174 13.70 -18.84 7.86
N VAL A 175 12.80 -17.87 7.66
CA VAL A 175 11.46 -18.16 7.12
C VAL A 175 11.58 -18.71 5.71
N ARG A 176 12.39 -18.07 4.86
CA ARG A 176 12.61 -18.47 3.46
C ARG A 176 13.10 -19.91 3.33
N ASP A 177 13.99 -20.37 4.21
CA ASP A 177 14.57 -21.73 4.16
C ASP A 177 13.53 -22.83 4.40
N ARG A 178 12.34 -22.49 4.93
CA ARG A 178 11.20 -23.42 5.05
C ARG A 178 10.24 -23.41 3.87
N LEU A 179 10.45 -22.52 2.90
CA LEU A 179 9.52 -22.32 1.82
C LEU A 179 10.04 -22.93 0.52
N PRO A 180 9.17 -23.60 -0.26
CA PRO A 180 9.49 -24.05 -1.61
C PRO A 180 9.51 -22.85 -2.56
N MET A 181 10.56 -22.02 -2.45
CA MET A 181 10.68 -20.77 -3.19
C MET A 181 10.92 -21.02 -4.68
N SER A 182 10.11 -20.38 -5.51
CA SER A 182 10.31 -20.32 -6.96
C SER A 182 11.00 -19.02 -7.33
N VAL A 183 12.04 -19.10 -8.17
CA VAL A 183 12.73 -17.93 -8.74
C VAL A 183 12.15 -17.63 -10.11
N ILE A 184 11.85 -16.36 -10.35
CA ILE A 184 11.18 -15.88 -11.55
C ILE A 184 11.97 -14.72 -12.13
N ALA A 185 12.31 -14.80 -13.42
CA ALA A 185 12.99 -13.70 -14.10
C ALA A 185 12.11 -12.44 -14.14
N ASP A 186 12.69 -11.28 -13.80
CA ASP A 186 12.02 -9.98 -13.87
C ASP A 186 12.05 -9.41 -15.29
N THR A 187 11.24 -10.01 -16.17
CA THR A 187 11.12 -9.57 -17.58
C THR A 187 10.30 -8.30 -17.73
N GLU A 188 9.42 -8.01 -16.77
CA GLU A 188 8.46 -6.91 -16.79
C GLU A 188 9.03 -5.64 -16.13
N GLY A 189 10.13 -5.76 -15.39
CA GLY A 189 10.88 -4.63 -14.86
C GLY A 189 10.36 -4.10 -13.53
N TYR A 190 9.88 -4.98 -12.65
CA TYR A 190 9.44 -4.61 -11.30
C TYR A 190 10.59 -3.98 -10.50
N THR A 191 11.76 -4.58 -10.55
CA THR A 191 12.95 -4.18 -9.80
C THR A 191 13.84 -3.26 -10.63
N ASP A 192 14.62 -2.43 -9.94
CA ASP A 192 15.64 -1.64 -10.62
C ASP A 192 16.85 -2.56 -10.88
N GLY A 193 17.23 -2.70 -12.15
CA GLY A 193 18.31 -3.62 -12.55
C GLY A 193 17.88 -5.07 -12.86
N LYS A 194 16.57 -5.37 -12.92
CA LYS A 194 16.02 -6.69 -13.30
C LYS A 194 16.49 -7.84 -12.39
N MET A 195 16.61 -7.57 -11.10
CA MET A 195 16.80 -8.59 -10.08
C MET A 195 15.69 -9.64 -10.18
N ALA A 196 16.05 -10.92 -10.17
CA ALA A 196 15.06 -11.98 -10.24
C ALA A 196 14.12 -11.94 -9.02
N LEU A 197 12.83 -12.14 -9.25
CA LEU A 197 11.82 -12.20 -8.21
C LEU A 197 11.82 -13.59 -7.57
N ALA A 198 11.25 -13.68 -6.37
CA ALA A 198 11.02 -14.97 -5.72
C ALA A 198 9.73 -14.97 -4.91
N GLY A 199 8.99 -16.08 -4.98
CA GLY A 199 7.73 -16.26 -4.26
C GLY A 199 7.37 -17.73 -4.08
N CYS A 200 6.34 -17.98 -3.27
CA CYS A 200 5.65 -19.27 -3.16
C CYS A 200 4.16 -19.03 -2.87
N PHE A 201 3.35 -20.08 -2.86
CA PHE A 201 1.93 -19.96 -2.59
C PHE A 201 1.63 -19.75 -1.09
N PRO A 202 0.52 -19.08 -0.74
CA PRO A 202 0.16 -18.82 0.66
C PRO A 202 -0.04 -20.09 1.50
N GLY A 203 -0.44 -21.20 0.87
CA GLY A 203 -0.48 -22.52 1.52
C GLY A 203 0.89 -22.96 2.03
N SER A 204 1.94 -22.79 1.23
CA SER A 204 3.30 -23.11 1.61
C SER A 204 3.82 -22.18 2.71
N LEU A 205 3.45 -20.90 2.68
CA LEU A 205 3.76 -19.95 3.75
C LEU A 205 3.14 -20.39 5.09
N ALA A 206 1.86 -20.77 5.09
CA ALA A 206 1.19 -21.22 6.31
C ALA A 206 1.85 -22.47 6.90
N VAL A 207 2.21 -23.45 6.06
CA VAL A 207 2.94 -24.65 6.47
C VAL A 207 4.30 -24.28 7.06
N GLY A 208 5.11 -23.49 6.35
CA GLY A 208 6.44 -23.11 6.81
C GLY A 208 6.43 -22.29 8.12
N LEU A 209 5.41 -21.45 8.33
CA LEU A 209 5.22 -20.72 9.60
C LEU A 209 4.79 -21.65 10.74
N GLN A 210 3.92 -22.64 10.47
CA GLN A 210 3.57 -23.63 11.49
C GLN A 210 4.79 -24.47 11.88
N GLU A 211 5.61 -24.90 10.91
CA GLU A 211 6.85 -25.64 11.18
C GLU A 211 7.87 -24.80 11.96
N ASP A 212 8.01 -23.50 11.67
CA ASP A 212 8.83 -22.58 12.47
C ASP A 212 8.29 -22.47 13.90
N ALA A 213 6.98 -22.28 14.05
CA ALA A 213 6.33 -22.21 15.35
C ALA A 213 6.55 -23.49 16.17
N ASP A 214 6.36 -24.67 15.56
CA ASP A 214 6.52 -25.97 16.22
C ASP A 214 7.98 -26.19 16.68
N GLN A 215 8.96 -25.85 15.83
CA GLN A 215 10.38 -25.93 16.18
C GLN A 215 10.73 -25.08 17.41
N TYR A 216 10.17 -23.87 17.49
CA TYR A 216 10.40 -22.94 18.60
C TYR A 216 9.37 -23.08 19.74
N ARG A 217 8.48 -24.09 19.67
CA ARG A 217 7.43 -24.36 20.67
C ARG A 217 6.51 -23.16 20.91
N ILE A 218 6.22 -22.40 19.87
CA ILE A 218 5.32 -21.25 19.91
C ILE A 218 3.89 -21.76 19.84
N PRO A 219 3.04 -21.46 20.84
CA PRO A 219 1.69 -22.00 20.92
C PRO A 219 0.76 -21.21 19.99
N VAL A 220 0.94 -21.37 18.69
CA VAL A 220 0.12 -20.77 17.65
C VAL A 220 -0.41 -21.82 16.68
N ARG A 221 -1.55 -21.50 16.09
CA ARG A 221 -2.10 -22.21 14.94
C ARG A 221 -2.05 -21.28 13.73
N VAL A 222 -1.44 -21.75 12.66
CA VAL A 222 -1.37 -21.07 11.39
C VAL A 222 -2.37 -21.68 10.41
N THR A 223 -3.26 -20.88 9.84
CA THR A 223 -4.29 -21.34 8.89
C THR A 223 -4.43 -20.43 7.69
N VAL A 224 -4.78 -21.00 6.55
CA VAL A 224 -5.18 -20.24 5.35
C VAL A 224 -6.69 -20.13 5.29
N ALA A 225 -7.20 -18.96 4.95
CA ALA A 225 -8.62 -18.74 4.67
C ALA A 225 -8.79 -17.88 3.40
N PRO A 226 -9.90 -18.02 2.66
CA PRO A 226 -10.29 -17.03 1.67
C PRO A 226 -10.40 -15.65 2.31
N PHE A 227 -10.01 -14.62 1.58
CA PHE A 227 -10.14 -13.25 2.08
C PHE A 227 -11.61 -12.90 2.30
N ARG A 228 -11.91 -12.42 3.50
CA ARG A 228 -13.18 -11.79 3.87
C ARG A 228 -12.88 -10.58 4.74
N PRO A 229 -13.43 -9.39 4.44
CA PRO A 229 -13.23 -8.20 5.27
C PRO A 229 -13.59 -8.44 6.74
N GLU A 230 -14.64 -9.22 6.99
CA GLU A 230 -15.13 -9.53 8.33
C GLU A 230 -14.12 -10.37 9.13
N THR A 231 -13.50 -11.37 8.49
CA THR A 231 -12.44 -12.17 9.13
C THR A 231 -11.23 -11.30 9.49
N LEU A 232 -10.82 -10.37 8.61
CA LEU A 232 -9.74 -9.45 8.92
C LEU A 232 -10.14 -8.51 10.08
N ALA A 233 -11.35 -7.98 10.06
CA ALA A 233 -11.87 -7.11 11.12
C ALA A 233 -11.82 -7.80 12.50
N GLU A 234 -12.22 -9.07 12.57
CA GLU A 234 -12.17 -9.88 13.78
C GLU A 234 -10.76 -10.04 14.33
N GLU A 235 -9.76 -10.26 13.46
CA GLU A 235 -8.35 -10.35 13.88
C GLU A 235 -7.83 -8.99 14.39
N LEU A 236 -8.11 -7.92 13.64
CA LEU A 236 -7.63 -6.58 14.00
C LEU A 236 -8.25 -6.08 15.31
N ALA A 237 -9.53 -6.37 15.57
CA ALA A 237 -10.25 -5.97 16.79
C ALA A 237 -9.62 -6.50 18.08
N VAL A 238 -8.90 -7.63 17.99
CA VAL A 238 -8.18 -8.25 19.10
C VAL A 238 -6.66 -8.10 18.96
N GLY A 239 -6.23 -7.12 18.15
CA GLY A 239 -4.83 -6.73 18.02
C GLY A 239 -3.98 -7.75 17.27
N ARG A 240 -4.55 -8.50 16.31
CA ARG A 240 -3.80 -9.46 15.50
C ARG A 240 -3.71 -9.00 14.04
N PRO A 241 -2.50 -8.66 13.55
CA PRO A 241 -2.29 -8.53 12.12
C PRO A 241 -2.35 -9.90 11.45
N ALA A 242 -2.67 -9.91 10.17
CA ALA A 242 -2.74 -11.12 9.34
C ALA A 242 -1.81 -10.96 8.14
N LEU A 243 -1.38 -12.05 7.52
CA LEU A 243 -0.78 -11.96 6.19
C LEU A 243 -1.89 -12.00 5.15
N VAL A 244 -1.75 -11.22 4.09
CA VAL A 244 -2.72 -11.14 3.01
C VAL A 244 -2.03 -11.30 1.66
N SER A 245 -2.56 -12.25 0.89
CA SER A 245 -2.22 -12.40 -0.52
C SER A 245 -3.11 -11.47 -1.33
N CYS A 246 -2.50 -10.67 -2.19
CA CYS A 246 -3.21 -9.63 -2.93
C CYS A 246 -2.55 -9.31 -4.27
N ILE A 247 -3.23 -8.51 -5.09
CA ILE A 247 -2.64 -7.83 -6.24
C ILE A 247 -2.45 -6.36 -5.87
N VAL A 248 -1.23 -5.83 -5.98
CA VAL A 248 -0.94 -4.42 -5.67
C VAL A 248 -0.39 -3.69 -6.87
N LEU A 249 -0.67 -2.38 -6.96
CA LEU A 249 0.08 -1.49 -7.86
C LEU A 249 1.53 -1.37 -7.37
N VAL A 250 2.46 -1.08 -8.26
CA VAL A 250 3.85 -0.78 -7.87
C VAL A 250 4.01 0.73 -7.77
N PRO A 251 4.15 1.35 -6.59
CA PRO A 251 4.07 2.81 -6.48
C PRO A 251 5.08 3.59 -7.35
N ARG A 252 6.28 3.03 -7.53
CA ARG A 252 7.34 3.62 -8.38
C ARG A 252 7.13 3.40 -9.88
N LYS A 253 6.29 2.42 -10.25
CA LYS A 253 5.95 2.01 -11.62
C LYS A 253 4.45 1.67 -11.67
N PRO A 254 3.56 2.66 -11.45
CA PRO A 254 2.14 2.41 -11.18
C PRO A 254 1.38 1.77 -12.35
N GLU A 255 1.98 1.74 -13.54
CA GLU A 255 1.51 0.97 -14.69
C GLU A 255 1.59 -0.56 -14.47
N LEU A 256 2.42 -1.02 -13.54
CA LEU A 256 2.60 -2.42 -13.20
C LEU A 256 1.75 -2.82 -11.99
N ALA A 257 1.19 -4.02 -12.06
CA ALA A 257 0.56 -4.70 -10.94
C ALA A 257 1.09 -6.14 -10.83
N TRP A 258 1.22 -6.63 -9.60
CA TRP A 258 1.77 -7.96 -9.34
C TRP A 258 1.10 -8.66 -8.17
N GLY A 259 1.17 -10.00 -8.19
CA GLY A 259 0.80 -10.83 -7.05
C GLY A 259 1.80 -10.64 -5.90
N HIS A 260 1.30 -10.39 -4.71
CA HIS A 260 2.10 -9.96 -3.57
C HIS A 260 1.58 -10.53 -2.25
N GLU A 261 2.48 -10.66 -1.28
CA GLU A 261 2.18 -11.07 0.09
C GLU A 261 2.68 -9.99 1.05
N VAL A 262 1.77 -9.47 1.87
CA VAL A 262 2.01 -8.34 2.78
C VAL A 262 1.37 -8.59 4.14
N VAL A 263 1.72 -7.77 5.13
CA VAL A 263 1.07 -7.83 6.44
C VAL A 263 -0.12 -6.87 6.46
N ALA A 264 -1.33 -7.38 6.56
CA ALA A 264 -2.53 -6.60 6.83
C ALA A 264 -2.54 -6.15 8.30
N VAL A 265 -2.54 -4.84 8.49
CA VAL A 265 -2.51 -4.18 9.80
C VAL A 265 -3.72 -3.29 10.03
N GLY A 266 -4.54 -3.03 9.01
CA GLY A 266 -5.66 -2.12 9.13
C GLY A 266 -6.81 -2.40 8.19
N GLN A 267 -7.93 -1.73 8.47
CA GLN A 267 -9.12 -1.70 7.64
C GLN A 267 -9.71 -0.29 7.65
N ALA A 268 -10.28 0.13 6.52
CA ALA A 268 -10.96 1.41 6.41
C ALA A 268 -12.18 1.29 5.50
N GLU A 269 -13.23 2.04 5.83
CA GLU A 269 -14.30 2.35 4.88
C GLU A 269 -14.21 3.81 4.48
N ILE A 270 -13.95 4.06 3.20
CA ILE A 270 -13.68 5.39 2.66
C ILE A 270 -14.55 5.58 1.43
N ALA A 271 -15.49 6.52 1.51
CA ALA A 271 -16.42 6.84 0.43
C ALA A 271 -17.20 5.61 -0.09
N GLY A 272 -17.57 4.70 0.82
CA GLY A 272 -18.29 3.46 0.51
C GLY A 272 -17.41 2.32 -0.04
N ALA A 273 -16.11 2.55 -0.22
CA ALA A 273 -15.16 1.51 -0.60
C ALA A 273 -14.39 1.00 0.63
N ARG A 274 -14.16 -0.32 0.68
CA ARG A 274 -13.38 -0.96 1.75
C ARG A 274 -11.92 -1.08 1.35
N PHE A 275 -11.03 -0.69 2.26
CA PHE A 275 -9.59 -0.76 2.10
C PHE A 275 -8.95 -1.62 3.19
N VAL A 276 -7.85 -2.27 2.83
CA VAL A 276 -6.95 -2.98 3.73
C VAL A 276 -5.69 -2.14 3.90
N GLY A 277 -5.37 -1.80 5.14
CA GLY A 277 -4.11 -1.17 5.51
C GLY A 277 -3.02 -2.23 5.58
N VAL A 278 -1.92 -2.04 4.85
CA VAL A 278 -0.84 -3.01 4.72
C VAL A 278 0.53 -2.40 5.01
N ILE A 279 1.39 -3.21 5.62
CA ILE A 279 2.84 -3.00 5.62
C ILE A 279 3.41 -3.76 4.43
N ASP A 280 3.81 -3.00 3.41
CA ASP A 280 4.25 -3.52 2.13
C ASP A 280 5.78 -3.55 2.06
N ASN A 281 6.33 -4.76 1.95
CA ASN A 281 7.77 -5.01 1.90
C ASN A 281 8.45 -4.65 0.56
N TYR A 282 7.69 -4.14 -0.40
CA TYR A 282 8.18 -3.64 -1.69
C TYR A 282 7.96 -2.13 -1.88
N PHE A 283 7.19 -1.53 -0.97
CA PHE A 283 7.00 -0.10 -0.86
C PHE A 283 7.91 0.42 0.25
N ALA A 284 8.89 1.24 -0.12
CA ALA A 284 9.80 1.89 0.81
C ALA A 284 9.32 3.33 1.06
N PRO A 285 8.41 3.56 2.03
CA PRO A 285 7.99 4.91 2.40
C PRO A 285 9.17 5.70 2.97
N ARG A 286 9.05 7.03 2.95
CA ARG A 286 10.00 7.94 3.61
C ARG A 286 10.01 7.70 5.12
N LEU A 287 8.85 7.52 5.72
CA LEU A 287 8.71 7.24 7.15
C LEU A 287 8.46 5.72 7.35
N PRO A 288 9.37 5.00 8.03
CA PRO A 288 9.18 3.57 8.29
C PRO A 288 7.86 3.27 9.00
N GLY A 289 7.21 2.18 8.59
CA GLY A 289 5.91 1.77 9.16
C GLY A 289 4.70 2.51 8.59
N THR A 290 4.88 3.44 7.64
CA THR A 290 3.75 4.05 6.91
C THR A 290 2.88 2.98 6.29
N ILE A 291 1.58 3.04 6.62
CA ILE A 291 0.56 2.12 6.13
C ILE A 291 0.14 2.56 4.73
N ARG A 292 0.22 1.60 3.79
CA ARG A 292 -0.38 1.70 2.47
C ARG A 292 -1.81 1.14 2.52
N TRP A 293 -2.73 1.73 1.78
CA TRP A 293 -4.14 1.33 1.77
C TRP A 293 -4.53 0.85 0.38
N ILE A 294 -4.86 -0.44 0.27
CA ILE A 294 -5.25 -1.10 -0.98
C ILE A 294 -6.73 -1.51 -0.93
N PRO A 295 -7.44 -1.57 -2.07
CA PRO A 295 -8.83 -2.00 -2.10
C PRO A 295 -8.97 -3.46 -1.64
N ALA A 296 -9.96 -3.72 -0.79
CA ALA A 296 -10.23 -5.06 -0.26
C ALA A 296 -10.52 -6.08 -1.38
N GLU A 297 -11.11 -5.64 -2.50
CA GLU A 297 -11.39 -6.45 -3.69
C GLU A 297 -10.13 -7.02 -4.38
N ARG A 298 -8.94 -6.48 -4.06
CA ARG A 298 -7.66 -7.00 -4.58
C ARG A 298 -7.04 -8.08 -3.69
N CYS A 299 -7.65 -8.39 -2.56
CA CYS A 299 -7.17 -9.40 -1.62
C CYS A 299 -7.86 -10.74 -1.90
N SER A 300 -7.10 -11.83 -1.90
CA SER A 300 -7.59 -13.17 -2.28
C SER A 300 -7.60 -14.17 -1.12
N SER A 301 -6.58 -14.13 -0.26
CA SER A 301 -6.47 -15.02 0.90
C SER A 301 -5.84 -14.33 2.11
N LEU A 302 -6.11 -14.89 3.28
CA LEU A 302 -5.48 -14.54 4.54
C LEU A 302 -4.68 -15.75 5.05
N VAL A 303 -3.48 -15.50 5.57
CA VAL A 303 -2.79 -16.43 6.48
C VAL A 303 -2.91 -15.87 7.89
N LEU A 304 -3.60 -16.62 8.74
CA LEU A 304 -3.96 -16.25 10.10
C LEU A 304 -3.02 -16.96 11.07
N VAL A 305 -2.38 -16.21 11.96
CA VAL A 305 -1.54 -16.74 13.04
C VAL A 305 -2.23 -16.44 14.36
N ARG A 306 -2.82 -17.47 14.97
CA ARG A 306 -3.65 -17.34 16.17
C ARG A 306 -3.02 -18.05 17.36
N PRO A 307 -2.88 -17.41 18.53
CA PRO A 307 -2.51 -18.11 19.76
C PRO A 307 -3.45 -19.29 20.03
N VAL A 308 -2.88 -20.43 20.43
CA VAL A 308 -3.61 -21.58 20.96
C VAL A 308 -3.89 -21.29 22.44
N LYS A 309 -5.17 -21.42 22.84
CA LYS A 309 -5.57 -21.30 24.25
C LYS A 309 -5.14 -22.53 25.04
#